data_AF-A0AAE0E8Y2-F1
#
_entry.id   AF-A0AAE0E8Y2-F1
#
_cell.length_a   1.000
_cell.length_b   1.000
_cell.length_c   1.000
_cell.angle_alpha   90.00
_cell.angle_beta   90.00
_cell.angle_gamma   90.00
#
_symmetry.space_group_name_H-M   'P 1'
#
loop_
_entity.id
_entity.type
_entity.pdbx_description
1 polymer ?
#
loop_
_entity_poly.entity_id
_entity_poly.type
_entity_poly.pdbx_seq_one_letter_code
_entity_poly.pdbx_strand_id
1 'polypeptide(L)'
;MKLCTILLALLICLLGSALIIQPSDAQNSQQDNLNAHNTARAQVGVANINWDATVATYALNYANSRKVDCNLVHSNGTYGKNLAKGSGSLAGTAAVNL
;
A
#
# COMPACT_ATOMS: atom_id res chain seq x y z
N MET A 1 -0.32 43.24 28.04
CA MET A 1 -0.95 42.82 26.76
C MET A 1 -0.02 41.98 25.88
N LYS A 2 1.24 42.37 25.66
CA LYS A 2 2.19 41.65 24.77
C LYS A 2 2.51 40.19 25.16
N LEU A 3 2.59 39.89 26.46
CA LEU A 3 2.89 38.53 26.96
C LEU A 3 1.77 37.54 26.64
N CYS A 4 0.51 37.97 26.74
CA CYS A 4 -0.66 37.16 26.39
C CYS A 4 -0.70 36.85 24.89
N THR A 5 -0.33 37.83 24.05
CA THR A 5 -0.25 37.66 22.59
C THR A 5 0.84 36.68 22.18
N ILE A 6 1.98 36.66 22.87
CA ILE A 6 3.08 35.71 22.63
C ILE A 6 2.68 34.29 23.05
N LEU A 7 2.04 34.14 24.22
CA LEU A 7 1.54 32.85 24.70
C LEU A 7 0.47 32.27 23.77
N LEU A 8 -0.43 33.13 23.27
CA LEU A 8 -1.46 32.75 22.31
C LEU A 8 -0.84 32.33 20.96
N ALA A 9 0.17 33.05 20.48
CA ALA A 9 0.88 32.72 19.25
C ALA A 9 1.65 31.38 19.35
N LEU A 10 2.28 31.11 20.50
CA LEU A 10 2.97 29.83 20.75
C LEU A 10 1.98 28.66 20.79
N LEU A 11 0.82 28.83 21.45
CA LEU A 11 -0.22 27.81 21.52
C LEU A 11 -0.80 27.49 20.13
N ILE A 12 -1.01 28.51 19.29
CA ILE A 12 -1.47 28.35 17.90
C ILE A 12 -0.41 27.60 17.07
N CYS A 13 0.88 27.92 17.23
CA CYS A 13 1.97 27.20 16.57
C CYS A 13 2.05 25.72 16.99
N LEU A 14 1.87 25.41 18.28
CA LEU A 14 1.89 24.05 18.83
C LEU A 14 0.68 23.21 18.37
N LEU A 15 -0.50 23.83 18.24
CA LEU A 15 -1.70 23.15 17.72
C LEU A 15 -1.66 22.98 16.20
N GLY A 16 -1.05 23.93 15.48
CA GLY A 16 -0.89 23.87 14.02
C GLY A 16 0.10 22.81 13.55
N SER A 17 1.14 22.51 14.35
CA SER A 17 2.13 21.48 14.00
C SER A 17 1.62 20.04 14.17
N ALA A 18 0.60 19.80 15.00
CA ALA A 18 -0.04 18.48 15.14
C ALA A 18 -0.91 18.08 13.93
N LEU A 19 -1.29 19.04 13.07
CA LEU A 19 -2.13 18.83 11.89
C LEU A 19 -1.35 18.41 10.63
N ILE A 20 -0.01 18.34 10.70
CA ILE A 20 0.87 17.97 9.56
C ILE A 20 1.50 16.58 9.78
N ILE A 21 0.86 15.71 10.56
CA ILE A 21 1.14 14.27 10.48
C ILE A 21 0.31 13.76 9.30
N GLN A 22 0.81 13.99 8.09
CA GLN A 22 0.31 13.20 6.96
C GLN A 22 0.72 11.74 7.24
N PRO A 23 -0.22 10.78 7.28
CA PRO A 23 0.14 9.39 7.34
C PRO A 23 1.00 9.10 6.10
N SER A 24 2.30 8.87 6.29
CA SER A 24 3.15 8.37 5.22
C SER A 24 2.55 7.05 4.73
N ASP A 25 2.57 6.84 3.42
CA ASP A 25 1.93 5.76 2.64
C ASP A 25 2.00 4.33 3.22
N ALA A 26 1.28 4.08 4.32
CA ALA A 26 0.99 2.74 4.83
C ALA A 26 -0.23 2.11 4.12
N GLN A 27 -0.66 2.64 2.97
CA GLN A 27 -1.83 2.14 2.24
C GLN A 27 -1.65 0.75 1.60
N ASN A 28 -0.45 0.17 1.73
CA ASN A 28 -0.04 -1.08 1.10
C ASN A 28 0.59 -2.06 2.12
N SER A 29 -0.03 -2.28 3.28
CA SER A 29 0.52 -3.31 4.17
C SER A 29 0.42 -4.70 3.53
N GLN A 30 1.32 -5.60 3.93
CA GLN A 30 1.27 -7.01 3.53
C GLN A 30 -0.08 -7.63 3.93
N GLN A 31 -0.59 -7.26 5.10
CA GLN A 31 -1.85 -7.77 5.63
C GLN A 31 -3.05 -7.29 4.80
N ASP A 32 -3.04 -6.07 4.27
CA ASP A 32 -4.15 -5.56 3.47
C ASP A 32 -4.31 -6.35 2.16
N ASN A 33 -3.18 -6.65 1.50
CA ASN A 33 -3.17 -7.48 0.29
C ASN A 33 -3.64 -8.91 0.60
N LEU A 34 -3.21 -9.49 1.73
CA LEU A 34 -3.63 -10.82 2.15
C LEU A 34 -5.13 -10.87 2.48
N ASN A 35 -5.63 -9.87 3.20
CA ASN A 35 -7.03 -9.75 3.59
C ASN A 35 -7.95 -9.61 2.38
N ALA A 36 -7.58 -8.79 1.40
CA ALA A 36 -8.35 -8.63 0.16
C ALA A 36 -8.51 -9.97 -0.58
N HIS A 37 -7.40 -10.72 -0.75
CA HIS A 37 -7.46 -12.05 -1.36
C HIS A 37 -8.31 -13.03 -0.54
N ASN A 38 -8.08 -13.11 0.78
CA ASN A 38 -8.81 -14.04 1.64
C ASN A 38 -10.30 -13.72 1.74
N THR A 39 -10.69 -12.45 1.59
CA THR A 39 -12.09 -12.04 1.50
C THR A 39 -12.74 -12.62 0.24
N ALA A 40 -12.12 -12.44 -0.93
CA ALA A 40 -12.63 -13.02 -2.18
C ALA A 40 -12.66 -14.56 -2.16
N ARG A 41 -11.65 -15.19 -1.54
CA ARG A 41 -11.58 -16.66 -1.36
C ARG A 41 -12.70 -17.19 -0.48
N ALA A 42 -12.98 -16.52 0.63
CA ALA A 42 -14.06 -16.91 1.53
C ALA A 42 -15.44 -16.82 0.86
N GLN A 43 -15.66 -15.83 0.00
CA GLN A 43 -16.92 -15.67 -0.76
C GLN A 43 -17.25 -16.87 -1.66
N VAL A 44 -16.23 -17.60 -2.12
CA VAL A 44 -16.38 -18.80 -2.96
C VAL A 44 -16.05 -20.09 -2.22
N GLY A 45 -15.93 -20.05 -0.89
CA GLY A 45 -15.76 -21.23 -0.04
C GLY A 45 -14.40 -21.93 -0.18
N VAL A 46 -13.35 -21.24 -0.64
CA VAL A 46 -11.99 -21.82 -0.72
C VAL A 46 -11.12 -21.35 0.45
N ALA A 47 -10.24 -22.23 0.94
CA ALA A 47 -9.43 -21.99 2.14
C ALA A 47 -8.53 -20.75 2.00
N ASN A 48 -8.31 -20.01 3.09
CA ASN A 48 -7.45 -18.83 3.10
C ASN A 48 -5.99 -19.17 2.76
N ILE A 49 -5.28 -18.21 2.17
CA ILE A 49 -3.83 -18.25 1.96
C ILE A 49 -3.11 -17.49 3.08
N ASN A 50 -1.83 -17.80 3.25
CA ASN A 50 -0.93 -17.13 4.18
C ASN A 50 0.11 -16.32 3.41
N TRP A 51 0.63 -15.28 4.05
CA TRP A 51 1.73 -14.50 3.48
C TRP A 51 3.02 -15.32 3.45
N ASP A 52 3.73 -15.27 2.32
CA ASP A 52 5.05 -15.87 2.14
C ASP A 52 6.05 -14.77 1.76
N ALA A 53 7.07 -14.58 2.60
CA ALA A 53 8.08 -13.53 2.41
C ALA A 53 8.98 -13.76 1.18
N THR A 54 9.21 -15.01 0.80
CA THR A 54 9.95 -15.38 -0.41
C THR A 54 9.16 -15.01 -1.66
N VAL A 55 7.86 -15.34 -1.70
CA VAL A 55 6.97 -14.96 -2.81
C VAL A 55 6.83 -13.45 -2.91
N ALA A 56 6.71 -12.76 -1.78
CA ALA A 56 6.65 -11.30 -1.74
C ALA A 56 7.92 -10.64 -2.31
N THR A 57 9.09 -11.13 -1.92
CA THR A 57 10.39 -10.65 -2.44
C THR A 57 10.51 -10.91 -3.94
N TYR A 58 10.09 -12.10 -4.40
CA TYR A 58 10.06 -12.44 -5.83
C TYR A 58 9.16 -11.47 -6.61
N ALA A 59 7.94 -11.21 -6.13
CA ALA A 59 6.99 -10.31 -6.77
C ALA A 59 7.52 -8.86 -6.81
N LEU A 60 8.14 -8.38 -5.73
CA LEU A 60 8.75 -7.04 -5.67
C LEU A 60 9.88 -6.89 -6.69
N ASN A 61 10.79 -7.87 -6.76
CA ASN A 61 11.88 -7.86 -7.73
C ASN A 61 11.37 -7.87 -9.16
N TYR A 62 10.30 -8.63 -9.43
CA TYR A 62 9.67 -8.65 -10.74
C TYR A 62 9.01 -7.30 -11.09
N ALA A 63 8.25 -6.71 -10.18
CA ALA A 63 7.65 -5.40 -10.40
C ALA A 63 8.73 -4.33 -10.69
N ASN A 64 9.84 -4.37 -9.93
CA ASN A 64 10.98 -3.48 -10.14
C ASN A 64 11.67 -3.67 -11.51
N SER A 65 11.71 -4.87 -12.08
CA SER A 65 12.27 -5.08 -13.42
C SER A 65 11.32 -4.62 -14.54
N ARG A 66 10.01 -4.63 -14.30
CA ARG A 66 8.98 -4.21 -15.27
C ARG A 66 8.66 -2.72 -15.25
N LYS A 67 9.02 -1.98 -14.20
CA LYS A 67 8.70 -0.54 -14.10
C LYS A 67 9.29 0.33 -15.23
N VAL A 68 10.28 -0.19 -15.97
CA VAL A 68 10.91 0.51 -17.10
C VAL A 68 9.95 0.67 -18.28
N ASP A 69 9.13 -0.35 -18.57
CA ASP A 69 8.19 -0.35 -19.69
C ASP A 69 6.72 -0.43 -19.27
N CYS A 70 6.46 -0.74 -18.00
CA CYS A 70 5.13 -0.90 -17.43
C CYS A 70 4.23 -1.86 -18.23
N ASN A 71 4.78 -2.84 -18.96
CA ASN A 71 3.97 -3.83 -19.67
C ASN A 71 3.64 -5.02 -18.76
N LEU A 72 2.40 -5.52 -18.88
CA LEU A 72 1.85 -6.64 -18.12
C LEU A 72 2.27 -7.97 -18.76
N VAL A 73 3.55 -8.32 -18.61
CA VAL A 73 4.13 -9.55 -19.17
C VAL A 73 4.37 -10.55 -18.05
N HIS A 74 4.07 -11.84 -18.26
CA HIS A 74 4.34 -12.89 -17.29
C HIS A 74 5.82 -13.32 -17.31
N SER A 75 6.36 -13.75 -16.17
CA SER A 75 7.79 -14.06 -15.98
C SER A 75 8.15 -15.47 -16.45
N ASN A 76 7.17 -16.29 -16.83
CA ASN A 76 7.31 -17.74 -17.01
C ASN A 76 8.07 -18.41 -15.84
N GLY A 77 7.89 -17.88 -14.62
CA GLY A 77 8.56 -18.35 -13.42
C GLY A 77 7.80 -19.45 -12.70
N THR A 78 8.29 -19.83 -11.53
CA THR A 78 7.76 -20.94 -10.72
C THR A 78 6.45 -20.62 -10.00
N TYR A 79 6.12 -19.33 -9.79
CA TYR A 79 4.91 -18.91 -9.10
C TYR A 79 3.83 -18.41 -10.07
N GLY A 80 2.57 -18.74 -9.76
CA GLY A 80 1.42 -18.10 -10.40
C GLY A 80 1.41 -16.59 -10.12
N LYS A 81 0.87 -15.79 -11.04
CA LYS A 81 1.00 -14.33 -10.98
C LYS A 81 -0.21 -13.61 -11.58
N ASN A 82 -0.70 -12.61 -10.85
CA ASN A 82 -1.56 -11.55 -11.38
C ASN A 82 -0.74 -10.25 -11.49
N LEU A 83 -1.04 -9.42 -12.48
CA LEU A 83 -0.35 -8.15 -12.73
C LEU A 83 -1.34 -7.02 -12.87
N ALA A 84 -1.06 -5.89 -12.25
CA ALA A 84 -1.83 -4.66 -12.40
C ALA A 84 -0.90 -3.48 -12.64
N LYS A 85 -1.39 -2.48 -13.36
CA LYS A 85 -0.73 -1.19 -13.56
C LYS A 85 -1.76 -0.07 -13.59
N GLY A 86 -1.34 1.15 -13.26
CA GLY A 86 -2.15 2.35 -13.37
C GLY A 86 -1.33 3.51 -13.90
N SER A 87 -2.00 4.58 -14.33
CA SER A 87 -1.37 5.85 -14.74
C SER A 87 -1.13 6.81 -13.56
N GLY A 88 -1.49 6.42 -12.34
CA GLY A 88 -1.33 7.18 -11.11
C GLY A 88 -1.09 6.25 -9.91
N SER A 89 -1.30 6.75 -8.70
CA SER A 89 -1.18 5.92 -7.49
C SER A 89 -2.16 4.74 -7.55
N LEU A 90 -1.65 3.53 -7.43
CA LEU A 90 -2.42 2.29 -7.40
C LEU A 90 -2.04 1.53 -6.13
N ALA A 91 -2.96 1.49 -5.17
CA ALA A 91 -2.80 0.68 -3.96
C ALA A 91 -2.88 -0.82 -4.30
N GLY A 92 -2.15 -1.65 -3.55
CA GLY A 92 -2.15 -3.10 -3.71
C GLY A 92 -3.55 -3.69 -3.52
N THR A 93 -4.31 -3.23 -2.53
CA THR A 93 -5.71 -3.64 -2.33
C THR A 93 -6.61 -3.25 -3.50
N ALA A 94 -6.44 -2.06 -4.07
CA ALA A 94 -7.17 -1.65 -5.25
C ALA A 94 -6.85 -2.57 -6.45
N ALA A 95 -5.58 -2.96 -6.62
CA ALA A 95 -5.18 -3.91 -7.64
C ALA A 95 -5.77 -5.32 -7.45
N VAL A 96 -5.94 -5.77 -6.21
CA VAL A 96 -6.57 -7.08 -5.90
C VAL A 96 -8.08 -7.08 -6.19
N ASN A 97 -8.74 -5.93 -6.06
CA ASN A 97 -10.18 -5.79 -6.22
C ASN A 97 -10.63 -5.38 -7.64
N LEU A 98 -9.73 -5.40 -8.62
CA LEU A 98 -10.05 -5.19 -10.04
C LEU A 98 -10.78 -6.41 -10.63
#